data_AF-A0A231UUW0-F1
#
_entry.id   AF-A0A231UUW0-F1
#
_cell.length_a   1.000
_cell.length_b   1.000
_cell.length_c   1.000
_cell.angle_alpha   90.00
_cell.angle_beta   90.00
_cell.angle_gamma   90.00
#
_symmetry.space_group_name_H-M   'P 1'
#
loop_
_entity.id
_entity.type
_entity.pdbx_description
1 polymer ?
#
loop_
_entity_poly.entity_id
_entity_poly.type
_entity_poly.pdbx_seq_one_letter_code
_entity_poly.pdbx_strand_id
1 'polypeptide(L)'
;MLTTKRKPATVGEILTEEFMQPMGLTQGALAEAMGVQRKHVNELCGNRRNVTAATALILARVFGNSPDFWLNVQRRSDLWEVMNTPKERERVERARPLENAA
;
A
#
# COMPACT_ATOMS: atom_id res chain seq x y z
N MET A 1 5.41 -0.21 -17.33
CA MET A 1 5.45 -0.16 -15.86
C MET A 1 6.86 0.17 -15.42
N LEU A 2 7.06 1.14 -14.52
CA LEU A 2 8.37 1.45 -13.96
C LEU A 2 8.63 0.53 -12.77
N THR A 3 9.13 -0.68 -13.03
CA THR A 3 9.64 -1.56 -11.97
C THR A 3 11.03 -1.08 -11.59
N THR A 4 11.15 -0.39 -10.46
CA THR A 4 12.43 0.14 -9.96
C THR A 4 13.34 -1.00 -9.50
N LYS A 5 14.66 -0.84 -9.66
CA LYS A 5 15.65 -1.83 -9.16
C LYS A 5 15.59 -2.00 -7.64
N ARG A 6 15.29 -0.91 -6.91
CA ARG A 6 15.12 -0.93 -5.44
C ARG A 6 13.65 -1.17 -5.08
N LYS A 7 13.42 -1.85 -3.94
CA LYS A 7 12.10 -2.03 -3.35
C LYS A 7 11.46 -0.65 -3.07
N PRO A 8 10.25 -0.36 -3.59
CA PRO A 8 9.49 0.83 -3.23
C PRO A 8 9.15 0.83 -1.75
N ALA A 9 8.98 2.02 -1.18
CA ALA A 9 8.42 2.15 0.16
C ALA A 9 7.02 1.53 0.21
N THR A 10 6.78 0.79 1.27
CA THR A 10 5.51 0.16 1.59
C THR A 10 4.55 1.16 2.21
N VAL A 11 3.25 0.81 2.28
CA VAL A 11 2.28 1.65 2.97
C VAL A 11 2.66 1.81 4.44
N GLY A 12 3.09 0.75 5.11
CA GLY A 12 3.44 0.80 6.52
C GLY A 12 4.60 1.75 6.82
N GLU A 13 5.63 1.74 5.98
CA GLU A 13 6.77 2.67 6.06
C GLU A 13 6.30 4.11 5.82
N ILE A 14 5.58 4.38 4.72
CA ILE A 14 5.06 5.73 4.43
C ILE A 14 4.16 6.24 5.56
N LEU A 15 3.19 5.44 6.00
CA LEU A 15 2.27 5.83 7.07
C LEU A 15 3.01 6.14 8.37
N THR A 16 4.04 5.37 8.69
CA THR A 16 4.77 5.49 9.96
C THR A 16 5.78 6.65 9.91
N GLU A 17 6.66 6.66 8.92
CA GLU A 17 7.82 7.55 8.83
C GLU A 17 7.45 8.94 8.30
N GLU A 18 6.49 9.03 7.37
CA GLU A 18 6.16 10.31 6.72
C GLU A 18 4.95 11.02 7.37
N PHE A 19 4.10 10.29 8.12
CA PHE A 19 2.89 10.86 8.72
C PHE A 19 2.87 10.71 10.24
N MET A 20 2.91 9.49 10.77
CA MET A 20 2.72 9.30 12.21
C MET A 20 3.87 9.86 13.06
N GLN A 21 5.13 9.58 12.69
CA GLN A 21 6.29 10.09 13.44
C GLN A 21 6.40 11.62 13.40
N PRO A 22 6.30 12.30 12.24
CA PRO A 22 6.38 13.77 12.20
C PRO A 22 5.24 14.46 12.96
N MET A 23 4.07 13.82 13.04
CA MET A 23 2.92 14.34 13.78
C MET A 23 2.88 13.89 15.26
N GLY A 24 3.82 13.06 15.72
CA GLY A 24 3.79 12.50 17.07
C GLY A 24 2.58 11.61 17.35
N LEU A 25 1.97 11.02 16.32
CA LEU A 25 0.76 10.21 16.43
C LEU A 25 1.06 8.78 16.88
N THR A 26 0.31 8.31 17.88
CA THR A 26 0.29 6.89 18.23
C THR A 26 -0.67 6.12 17.30
N GLN A 27 -0.50 4.80 17.20
CA GLN A 27 -1.45 3.93 16.48
C GLN A 27 -2.87 4.01 17.06
N GLY A 28 -3.00 4.29 18.36
CA GLY A 28 -4.30 4.48 19.02
C GLY A 28 -4.99 5.76 18.55
N ALA A 29 -4.25 6.88 18.57
CA ALA A 29 -4.77 8.17 18.11
C ALA A 29 -5.19 8.13 16.63
N LEU A 30 -4.39 7.48 15.77
CA LEU A 30 -4.78 7.28 14.37
C LEU A 30 -6.02 6.39 14.24
N ALA A 31 -6.14 5.33 15.04
CA ALA A 31 -7.29 4.44 14.99
C ALA A 31 -8.59 5.15 15.37
N GLU A 32 -8.54 6.01 16.40
CA GLU A 32 -9.66 6.88 16.79
C GLU A 32 -10.03 7.84 15.66
N ALA A 33 -9.06 8.53 15.06
CA ALA A 33 -9.30 9.44 13.94
C ALA A 33 -9.88 8.75 12.69
N MET A 34 -9.47 7.50 12.44
CA MET A 34 -9.98 6.67 11.35
C MET A 34 -11.34 6.01 11.66
N GLY A 35 -11.79 6.01 12.92
CA GLY A 35 -13.00 5.28 13.35
C GLY A 35 -12.87 3.75 13.25
N VAL A 36 -11.66 3.21 13.45
CA VAL A 36 -11.37 1.76 13.37
C VAL A 36 -10.71 1.24 14.64
N GLN A 37 -10.63 -0.08 14.78
CA GLN A 37 -9.89 -0.69 15.88
C GLN A 37 -8.37 -0.45 15.73
N ARG A 38 -7.65 -0.30 16.86
CA ARG A 38 -6.18 -0.16 16.87
C ARG A 38 -5.46 -1.28 16.11
N LYS A 39 -6.01 -2.51 16.13
CA LYS A 39 -5.49 -3.65 15.37
C LYS A 39 -5.45 -3.36 13.86
N HIS A 40 -6.44 -2.67 13.31
CA HIS A 40 -6.47 -2.28 11.90
C HIS A 40 -5.26 -1.41 11.55
N VAL A 41 -5.01 -0.36 12.34
CA VAL A 41 -3.85 0.53 12.14
C VAL A 41 -2.54 -0.23 12.32
N ASN A 42 -2.45 -1.08 13.33
CA ASN A 42 -1.27 -1.92 13.55
C ASN A 42 -0.96 -2.84 12.36
N GLU A 43 -1.98 -3.43 11.74
CA GLU A 43 -1.83 -4.25 10.54
C GLU A 43 -1.41 -3.40 9.32
N LEU A 44 -1.91 -2.17 9.18
CA LEU A 44 -1.46 -1.24 8.13
C LEU A 44 0.02 -0.86 8.32
N CYS A 45 0.41 -0.41 9.52
CA CYS A 45 1.81 -0.07 9.82
C CYS A 45 2.75 -1.27 9.64
N GLY A 46 2.28 -2.48 9.93
CA GLY A 46 3.06 -3.72 9.80
C GLY A 46 3.00 -4.37 8.42
N ASN A 47 2.39 -3.75 7.42
CA ASN A 47 2.15 -4.33 6.08
C ASN A 47 1.46 -5.72 6.12
N ARG A 48 0.67 -5.98 7.17
CA ARG A 48 -0.13 -7.21 7.32
C ARG A 48 -1.53 -7.06 6.74
N ARG A 49 -1.90 -5.84 6.34
CA ARG A 49 -3.17 -5.50 5.69
C ARG A 49 -2.90 -4.55 4.54
N ASN A 50 -3.50 -4.84 3.39
CA ASN A 50 -3.46 -3.95 2.24
C ASN A 50 -4.41 -2.77 2.41
N VAL A 51 -4.05 -1.64 1.82
CA VAL A 51 -4.94 -0.49 1.70
C VAL A 51 -6.03 -0.78 0.67
N THR A 52 -7.26 -0.90 1.15
CA THR A 52 -8.45 -0.95 0.30
C THR A 52 -8.86 0.47 -0.15
N ALA A 53 -9.74 0.58 -1.14
CA ALA A 53 -10.29 1.88 -1.55
C ALA A 53 -10.99 2.61 -0.39
N ALA A 54 -11.72 1.88 0.46
CA ALA A 54 -12.35 2.44 1.66
C ALA A 54 -11.31 2.97 2.65
N THR A 55 -10.26 2.19 2.93
CA THR A 55 -9.14 2.61 3.79
C THR A 55 -8.43 3.84 3.23
N ALA A 56 -8.21 3.90 1.91
CA ALA A 56 -7.58 5.03 1.24
C ALA A 56 -8.39 6.32 1.37
N LEU A 57 -9.73 6.26 1.21
CA LEU A 57 -10.61 7.40 1.41
C LEU A 57 -10.57 7.91 2.86
N ILE A 58 -10.52 6.99 3.82
CA ILE A 58 -10.41 7.36 5.25
C ILE A 58 -9.06 8.02 5.53
N LEU A 59 -7.95 7.42 5.11
CA LEU A 59 -6.61 7.99 5.30
C LEU A 59 -6.47 9.35 4.62
N ALA A 60 -7.01 9.49 3.41
CA ALA A 60 -7.08 10.77 2.69
C ALA A 60 -7.83 11.84 3.49
N ARG A 61 -8.96 11.47 4.09
CA ARG A 61 -9.75 12.37 4.94
C ARG A 61 -9.05 12.75 6.24
N VAL A 62 -8.27 11.82 6.82
CA VAL A 62 -7.50 12.04 8.06
C VAL A 62 -6.27 12.92 7.82
N PHE A 63 -5.52 12.66 6.75
CA PHE A 63 -4.23 13.31 6.49
C PHE A 63 -4.29 14.46 5.47
N GLY A 64 -5.46 14.72 4.87
CA GLY A 64 -5.66 15.85 3.95
C GLY A 64 -4.98 15.67 2.59
N ASN A 65 -4.78 14.43 2.13
CA ASN A 65 -4.25 14.11 0.80
C ASN A 65 -5.27 13.34 -0.05
N SER A 66 -4.85 12.74 -1.17
CA SER A 66 -5.76 12.00 -2.05
C SER A 66 -5.82 10.50 -1.72
N PRO A 67 -6.96 9.81 -1.96
CA PRO A 67 -7.01 8.36 -1.84
C PRO A 67 -6.05 7.66 -2.83
N ASP A 68 -5.84 8.23 -4.01
CA ASP A 68 -4.88 7.73 -5.00
C ASP A 68 -3.45 7.71 -4.48
N PHE A 69 -3.05 8.63 -3.60
CA PHE A 69 -1.73 8.60 -2.97
C PHE A 69 -1.50 7.25 -2.28
N TRP A 70 -2.43 6.84 -1.41
CA TRP A 70 -2.32 5.58 -0.66
C TRP A 70 -2.41 4.35 -1.55
N LEU A 71 -3.34 4.36 -2.51
CA LEU A 71 -3.49 3.24 -3.46
C LEU A 71 -2.26 3.07 -4.36
N ASN A 72 -1.62 4.18 -4.76
CA ASN A 72 -0.41 4.13 -5.57
C ASN A 72 0.80 3.61 -4.79
N VAL A 73 0.92 3.93 -3.49
CA VAL A 73 1.96 3.35 -2.62
C VAL A 73 1.79 1.82 -2.54
N GLN A 74 0.57 1.35 -2.24
CA GLN A 74 0.24 -0.08 -2.22
C GLN A 74 0.57 -0.75 -3.56
N ARG A 75 0.04 -0.20 -4.67
CA ARG A 75 0.22 -0.75 -6.02
C ARG A 75 1.71 -0.90 -6.39
N ARG A 76 2.53 0.10 -6.09
CA ARG A 76 3.96 0.07 -6.39
C ARG A 76 4.68 -1.03 -5.63
N SER A 77 4.39 -1.17 -4.33
CA SER A 77 4.97 -2.23 -3.51
C SER A 77 4.53 -3.61 -3.99
N ASP A 78 3.24 -3.82 -4.22
CA ASP A 78 2.67 -5.11 -4.65
C ASP A 78 3.25 -5.58 -5.98
N LEU A 79 3.27 -4.69 -6.98
CA LEU A 79 3.83 -5.01 -8.30
C LEU A 79 5.33 -5.33 -8.20
N TRP A 80 6.07 -4.60 -7.36
CA TRP A 80 7.48 -4.88 -7.16
C TRP A 80 7.69 -6.25 -6.49
N GLU A 81 6.93 -6.58 -5.46
CA GLU A 81 7.04 -7.85 -4.75
C GLU A 81 6.72 -9.05 -5.64
N VAL A 82 5.64 -8.97 -6.41
CA VAL A 82 5.27 -9.98 -7.41
C VAL A 82 6.40 -10.16 -8.44
N MET A 83 6.90 -9.04 -9.00
CA MET A 83 7.97 -9.10 -9.98
C MET A 83 9.30 -9.58 -9.38
N ASN A 84 9.52 -9.53 -8.06
CA ASN A 84 10.75 -9.98 -7.42
C ASN A 84 10.62 -11.32 -6.70
N THR A 85 9.45 -11.97 -6.78
CA THR A 85 9.24 -13.34 -6.31
C THR A 85 9.48 -14.30 -7.48
N PRO A 86 10.48 -15.21 -7.43
CA PRO A 86 10.87 -16.03 -8.59
C PRO A 86 9.71 -16.82 -9.21
N LYS A 87 8.88 -17.44 -8.36
CA LYS A 87 7.71 -18.23 -8.79
C LYS A 87 6.66 -17.38 -9.51
N GLU A 88 6.34 -16.20 -8.99
CA GLU A 88 5.36 -15.32 -9.62
C GLU A 88 5.92 -14.66 -10.87
N ARG A 89 7.21 -14.28 -10.88
CA ARG A 89 7.90 -13.79 -12.07
C ARG A 89 7.82 -14.81 -13.21
N GLU A 90 8.14 -16.07 -12.94
CA GLU A 90 8.06 -17.14 -13.94
C GLU A 90 6.63 -17.30 -14.47
N ARG A 91 5.63 -17.20 -13.59
CA ARG A 91 4.21 -17.23 -14.00
C ARG A 91 3.83 -16.06 -14.90
N VAL A 92 4.32 -14.85 -14.62
CA VAL A 92 4.11 -13.66 -15.45
C VAL A 92 4.80 -13.82 -16.81
N GLU A 93 6.03 -14.33 -16.85
CA GLU A 93 6.80 -14.56 -18.08
C GLU A 93 6.19 -15.62 -19.00
N ARG A 94 5.48 -16.61 -18.44
CA ARG A 94 4.73 -17.62 -19.21
C ARG A 94 3.46 -17.06 -19.85
N ALA A 95 2.91 -15.95 -19.35
CA ALA A 95 1.72 -15.33 -19.91
C ALA A 95 2.03 -14.76 -21.30
N ARG A 96 1.07 -14.88 -22.23
CA ARG A 96 1.21 -14.37 -23.60
C ARG A 96 0.13 -13.32 -23.87
N PRO A 97 0.45 -12.24 -24.60
CA PRO A 97 -0.56 -11.31 -25.06
C PRO A 97 -1.62 -12.03 -25.89
N LEU A 98 -2.89 -11.65 -25.73
CA LEU A 98 -3.94 -12.11 -26.63
C LEU A 98 -3.86 -11.29 -27.91
N GLU A 99 -3.61 -11.95 -29.04
CA GLU A 99 -3.73 -11.35 -30.36
C GLU A 99 -5.16 -11.59 -30.87
N ASN A 100 -5.95 -10.53 -30.90
CA ASN A 100 -7.36 -10.47 -31.31
C ASN A 100 -8.33 -11.38 -30.53
N ALA A 101 -9.17 -10.78 -29.69
CA ALA A 101 -10.44 -11.40 -29.32
C ALA A 101 -11.32 -11.36 -30.58
N ALA A 102 -11.50 -12.51 -31.23
CA ALA A 102 -12.48 -12.66 -32.30
C ALA A 102 -13.90 -12.36 -31.78
#